data_AF-A0A3M8SYP8-F1
#
_entry.id   AF-A0A3M8SYP8-F1
#
_cell.length_a   1.000
_cell.length_b   1.000
_cell.length_c   1.000
_cell.angle_alpha   90.00
_cell.angle_beta   90.00
_cell.angle_gamma   90.00
#
_symmetry.space_group_name_H-M   'P 1'
#
loop_
_entity.id
_entity.type
_entity.pdbx_description
1 polymer ?
#
loop_
_entity_poly.entity_id
_entity_poly.type
_entity_poly.pdbx_seq_one_letter_code
_entity_poly.pdbx_strand_id
1 'polypeptide(L)'
;MPTTIGAVSFRAVLVQLLGSVLIVLLMSGWAQAQSLPDDRRVAAVIQDYLEGSSYNRPEQLRRAFHPSARLYLSQGVSGMREVSVDQYVGGFTRNPGQFNGRFGRLISVQVEGSIATAKAEILVGKDQARFIDLFLLKKLGEDWQVISKTATRFQAPAHGRQVVLVVSNVTTMPGTQLSAGNSFAELIHAYSTFRDAGYGVQFVSPEGGAVPLAYIDTRDPEHTARIYDRDFMWALANTRKPEEVSAVDYAALMYIGGSAAMYGVADHAGLKSLAARIYEQQGGIVSAVCHGSAGLANLMLSDGTALVSGKRVTGYPDAFEDKRAPYYKTFPFSIEQRLRERDGLFRYGARNTSHVEIDGRLITGMNWQSTRDVVKAIIAQLEAPGPAEATTRNSTR
;
A
#
# COMPACT_ATOMS: atom_id res chain seq x y z
N MET A 1 -79.03 -35.28 -11.43
CA MET A 1 -77.99 -36.29 -11.73
C MET A 1 -76.72 -35.56 -12.13
N PRO A 2 -75.55 -36.01 -11.68
CA PRO A 2 -74.41 -35.13 -11.40
C PRO A 2 -73.33 -35.21 -12.49
N THR A 3 -72.56 -34.13 -12.66
CA THR A 3 -71.28 -34.16 -13.36
C THR A 3 -70.14 -34.01 -12.36
N THR A 4 -69.28 -35.02 -12.41
CA THR A 4 -68.13 -35.33 -11.58
C THR A 4 -67.02 -34.29 -11.70
N ILE A 5 -66.50 -33.86 -10.54
CA ILE A 5 -65.24 -33.11 -10.42
C ILE A 5 -64.10 -34.12 -10.54
N GLY A 6 -63.27 -33.98 -11.57
CA GLY A 6 -62.07 -34.79 -11.76
C GLY A 6 -60.97 -34.38 -10.78
N ALA A 7 -60.57 -35.30 -9.92
CA ALA A 7 -59.40 -35.17 -9.07
C ALA A 7 -58.14 -35.26 -9.95
N VAL A 8 -57.49 -34.12 -10.20
CA VAL A 8 -56.14 -34.09 -10.75
C VAL A 8 -55.19 -34.59 -9.67
N SER A 9 -54.54 -35.72 -9.96
CA SER A 9 -53.58 -36.39 -9.10
C SER A 9 -52.43 -35.45 -8.69
N PHE A 10 -52.42 -35.05 -7.41
CA PHE A 10 -51.34 -34.29 -6.77
C PHE A 10 -49.95 -34.97 -6.89
N ARG A 11 -49.90 -36.26 -7.21
CA ARG A 11 -48.65 -37.01 -7.39
C ARG A 11 -47.93 -36.68 -8.72
N ALA A 12 -48.63 -36.24 -9.76
CA ALA A 12 -48.01 -35.94 -11.05
C ALA A 12 -47.27 -34.59 -11.04
N VAL A 13 -47.79 -33.60 -10.31
CA VAL A 13 -47.19 -32.25 -10.22
C VAL A 13 -45.94 -32.23 -9.33
N LEU A 14 -45.90 -33.06 -8.28
CA LEU A 14 -44.76 -33.11 -7.35
C LEU A 14 -43.51 -33.76 -7.99
N VAL A 15 -43.69 -34.75 -8.87
CA VAL A 15 -42.57 -35.43 -9.56
C VAL A 15 -41.95 -34.54 -10.65
N GLN A 16 -42.74 -33.71 -11.33
CA GLN A 16 -42.21 -32.71 -12.25
C GLN A 16 -41.44 -31.59 -11.54
N LEU A 17 -41.94 -31.08 -10.40
CA LEU A 17 -41.26 -30.04 -9.62
C LEU A 17 -39.94 -30.51 -9.00
N LEU A 18 -39.86 -31.76 -8.51
CA LEU A 18 -38.61 -32.33 -7.99
C LEU A 18 -37.57 -32.59 -9.09
N GLY A 19 -37.99 -33.00 -10.29
CA GLY A 19 -37.10 -33.14 -11.45
C GLY A 19 -36.55 -31.80 -11.95
N SER A 20 -37.37 -30.74 -11.94
CA SER A 20 -36.92 -29.39 -12.33
C SER A 20 -35.98 -28.77 -11.30
N VAL A 21 -36.23 -28.97 -9.99
CA VAL A 21 -35.36 -28.45 -8.92
C VAL A 21 -34.01 -29.18 -8.91
N LEU A 22 -33.97 -30.50 -9.20
CA LEU A 22 -32.71 -31.25 -9.28
C LEU A 22 -31.89 -30.91 -10.53
N ILE A 23 -32.53 -30.57 -11.66
CA ILE A 23 -31.84 -30.12 -12.88
C ILE A 23 -31.31 -28.69 -12.74
N VAL A 24 -32.01 -27.82 -12.01
CA VAL A 24 -31.52 -26.46 -11.71
C VAL A 24 -30.39 -26.46 -10.68
N LEU A 25 -30.36 -27.44 -9.75
CA LEU A 25 -29.26 -27.63 -8.79
C LEU A 25 -28.01 -28.31 -9.38
N LEU A 26 -28.09 -28.92 -10.57
CA LEU A 26 -26.94 -29.49 -11.28
C LEU A 26 -26.29 -28.53 -12.28
N MET A 27 -26.88 -27.36 -12.54
CA MET A 27 -26.32 -26.32 -13.43
C MET A 27 -25.59 -25.20 -12.67
N SER A 28 -25.54 -25.24 -11.33
CA SER A 28 -24.91 -24.21 -10.48
C SER A 28 -23.52 -24.60 -9.95
N GLY A 29 -22.79 -25.45 -10.68
CA GLY A 29 -21.55 -26.08 -10.20
C GLY A 29 -20.35 -25.95 -11.12
N TRP A 30 -20.22 -24.86 -11.90
CA TRP A 30 -18.95 -24.51 -12.54
C TRP A 30 -18.70 -23.02 -12.30
N ALA A 31 -18.32 -22.67 -11.08
CA ALA A 31 -17.49 -21.50 -10.89
C ALA A 31 -16.15 -21.82 -11.59
N GLN A 32 -16.06 -21.57 -12.90
CA GLN A 32 -14.77 -21.46 -13.55
C GLN A 32 -14.01 -20.40 -12.76
N ALA A 33 -12.97 -20.82 -12.05
CA ALA A 33 -12.02 -19.88 -11.47
C ALA A 33 -11.53 -19.01 -12.64
N GLN A 34 -12.00 -17.77 -12.71
CA GLN A 34 -11.54 -16.83 -13.72
C GLN A 34 -10.03 -16.77 -13.59
N SER A 35 -9.33 -17.03 -14.71
CA SER A 35 -7.89 -16.85 -14.75
C SER A 35 -7.57 -15.41 -14.36
N LEU A 36 -6.55 -15.25 -13.51
CA LEU A 36 -6.12 -13.92 -13.11
C LEU A 36 -5.80 -13.08 -14.35
N PRO A 37 -6.20 -11.79 -14.38
CA PRO A 37 -5.78 -10.87 -15.42
C PRO A 37 -4.26 -10.89 -15.62
N ASP A 38 -3.80 -10.77 -16.88
CA ASP A 38 -2.39 -10.97 -17.22
C ASP A 38 -1.44 -10.00 -16.49
N ASP A 39 -1.88 -8.79 -16.17
CA ASP A 39 -1.12 -7.83 -15.35
C ASP A 39 -0.87 -8.35 -13.93
N ARG A 40 -1.86 -9.00 -13.31
CA ARG A 40 -1.72 -9.65 -11.98
C ARG A 40 -0.81 -10.86 -12.06
N ARG A 41 -0.82 -11.60 -13.18
CA ARG A 41 0.06 -12.76 -13.40
C ARG A 41 1.51 -12.33 -13.62
N VAL A 42 1.74 -11.27 -14.41
CA VAL A 42 3.06 -10.63 -14.54
C VAL A 42 3.55 -10.11 -13.19
N ALA A 43 2.67 -9.45 -12.42
CA ALA A 43 3.01 -9.00 -11.07
C ALA A 43 3.43 -10.16 -10.14
N ALA A 44 2.77 -11.31 -10.24
CA ALA A 44 3.14 -12.51 -9.47
C ALA A 44 4.53 -13.05 -9.86
N VAL A 45 4.87 -13.06 -11.15
CA VAL A 45 6.22 -13.43 -11.63
C VAL A 45 7.29 -12.50 -11.05
N ILE A 46 7.03 -11.19 -11.03
CA ILE A 46 7.97 -10.24 -10.43
C ILE A 46 8.00 -10.38 -8.90
N GLN A 47 6.89 -10.72 -8.26
CA GLN A 47 6.87 -11.03 -6.84
C GLN A 47 7.77 -12.22 -6.51
N ASP A 48 7.76 -13.27 -7.33
CA ASP A 48 8.67 -14.41 -7.17
C ASP A 48 10.13 -14.05 -7.34
N TYR A 49 10.42 -13.16 -8.29
CA TYR A 49 11.75 -12.59 -8.43
C TYR A 49 12.17 -11.83 -7.17
N LEU A 50 11.30 -10.98 -6.63
CA LEU A 50 11.59 -10.16 -5.45
C LEU A 50 11.79 -11.05 -4.21
N GLU A 51 10.80 -11.87 -3.87
CA GLU A 51 10.86 -12.78 -2.71
C GLU A 51 11.97 -13.81 -2.82
N GLY A 52 12.14 -14.40 -4.00
CA GLY A 52 13.21 -15.35 -4.28
C GLY A 52 14.58 -14.76 -3.99
N SER A 53 14.78 -13.51 -4.41
CA SER A 53 16.02 -12.78 -4.15
C SER A 53 16.14 -12.28 -2.70
N SER A 54 15.04 -11.92 -2.03
CA SER A 54 15.05 -11.36 -0.67
C SER A 54 15.22 -12.42 0.43
N TYR A 55 14.74 -13.64 0.19
CA TYR A 55 14.73 -14.73 1.17
C TYR A 55 15.66 -15.88 0.79
N ASN A 56 16.59 -15.69 -0.16
CA ASN A 56 17.52 -16.72 -0.63
C ASN A 56 16.80 -18.02 -1.05
N ARG A 57 15.76 -17.90 -1.89
CA ARG A 57 14.98 -19.05 -2.39
C ARG A 57 15.28 -19.25 -3.88
N PRO A 58 16.36 -19.98 -4.23
CA PRO A 58 16.85 -20.05 -5.61
C PRO A 58 15.84 -20.66 -6.57
N GLU A 59 15.06 -21.67 -6.15
CA GLU A 59 14.01 -22.26 -7.00
C GLU A 59 12.86 -21.30 -7.27
N GLN A 60 12.43 -20.54 -6.25
CA GLN A 60 11.41 -19.49 -6.45
C GLN A 60 11.95 -18.39 -7.38
N LEU A 61 13.20 -17.99 -7.20
CA LEU A 61 13.83 -17.01 -8.07
C LEU A 61 13.96 -17.51 -9.52
N ARG A 62 14.36 -18.77 -9.71
CA ARG A 62 14.54 -19.39 -11.04
C ARG A 62 13.21 -19.48 -11.79
N ARG A 63 12.11 -19.80 -11.10
CA ARG A 63 10.77 -19.93 -11.73
C ARG A 63 10.28 -18.65 -12.40
N ALA A 64 10.75 -17.49 -11.94
CA ALA A 64 10.39 -16.21 -12.52
C ALA A 64 10.99 -16.00 -13.94
N PHE A 65 12.05 -16.73 -14.29
CA PHE A 65 12.78 -16.57 -15.54
C PHE A 65 12.52 -17.72 -16.51
N HIS A 66 12.51 -17.39 -17.79
CA HIS A 66 12.71 -18.40 -18.83
C HIS A 66 14.16 -18.92 -18.75
N PRO A 67 14.43 -20.23 -18.96
CA PRO A 67 15.79 -20.78 -18.83
C PRO A 67 16.84 -20.12 -19.74
N SER A 68 16.44 -19.61 -20.91
CA SER A 68 17.34 -18.90 -21.82
C SER A 68 17.44 -17.39 -21.55
N ALA A 69 16.77 -16.87 -20.52
CA ALA A 69 16.78 -15.44 -20.23
C ALA A 69 18.21 -14.92 -19.97
N ARG A 70 18.41 -13.63 -20.27
CA ARG A 70 19.67 -12.93 -20.07
C ARG A 70 19.49 -11.71 -19.20
N LEU A 71 20.42 -11.52 -18.29
CA LEU A 71 20.50 -10.36 -17.42
C LEU A 71 21.66 -9.48 -17.90
N TYR A 72 21.35 -8.23 -18.18
CA TYR A 72 22.29 -7.22 -18.65
C TYR A 72 22.54 -6.23 -17.52
N LEU A 73 23.59 -6.48 -16.73
CA LEU A 73 23.90 -5.70 -15.54
C LEU A 73 25.02 -4.69 -15.85
N SER A 74 24.94 -3.49 -15.27
CA SER A 74 25.99 -2.48 -15.46
C SER A 74 27.36 -2.97 -14.94
N GLN A 75 28.41 -2.69 -15.71
CA GLN A 75 29.81 -2.94 -15.35
C GLN A 75 30.62 -1.66 -15.56
N GLY A 76 30.92 -0.94 -14.48
CA GLY A 76 31.51 0.40 -14.57
C GLY A 76 30.54 1.42 -15.16
N VAL A 77 31.07 2.51 -15.74
CA VAL A 77 30.25 3.65 -16.22
C VAL A 77 29.59 3.37 -17.57
N SER A 78 30.25 2.62 -18.47
CA SER A 78 29.79 2.40 -19.84
C SER A 78 29.70 0.91 -20.24
N GLY A 79 30.15 0.01 -19.36
CA GLY A 79 30.19 -1.43 -19.66
C GLY A 79 28.92 -2.15 -19.24
N MET A 80 28.72 -3.31 -19.84
CA MET A 80 27.64 -4.23 -19.52
C MET A 80 28.21 -5.63 -19.35
N ARG A 81 27.73 -6.33 -18.33
CA ARG A 81 27.96 -7.75 -18.13
C ARG A 81 26.69 -8.51 -18.45
N GLU A 82 26.79 -9.46 -19.36
CA GLU A 82 25.76 -10.47 -19.56
C GLU A 82 25.89 -11.57 -18.49
N VAL A 83 24.78 -11.92 -17.86
CA VAL A 83 24.70 -12.91 -16.79
C VAL A 83 23.56 -13.88 -17.11
N SER A 84 23.81 -15.18 -17.02
CA SER A 84 22.76 -16.19 -17.15
C SER A 84 21.89 -16.27 -15.89
N VAL A 85 20.70 -16.88 -16.01
CA VAL A 85 19.82 -17.10 -14.86
C VAL A 85 20.53 -17.88 -13.76
N ASP A 86 21.23 -18.98 -14.08
CA ASP A 86 21.92 -19.79 -13.08
C ASP A 86 23.07 -19.05 -12.40
N GLN A 87 23.82 -18.24 -13.14
CA GLN A 87 24.87 -17.39 -12.55
C GLN A 87 24.28 -16.38 -11.56
N TYR A 88 23.15 -15.77 -11.90
CA TYR A 88 22.46 -14.82 -11.03
C TYR A 88 21.87 -15.50 -9.79
N VAL A 89 21.14 -16.61 -9.98
CA VAL A 89 20.54 -17.41 -8.91
C VAL A 89 21.59 -17.96 -7.95
N GLY A 90 22.78 -18.29 -8.44
CA GLY A 90 23.91 -18.75 -7.62
C GLY A 90 24.30 -17.79 -6.49
N GLY A 91 23.98 -16.49 -6.63
CA GLY A 91 24.18 -15.47 -5.59
C GLY A 91 23.23 -15.56 -4.38
N PHE A 92 22.16 -16.37 -4.47
CA PHE A 92 21.06 -16.43 -3.49
C PHE A 92 20.92 -17.80 -2.83
N THR A 93 22.03 -18.52 -2.65
CA THR A 93 22.07 -19.89 -2.13
C THR A 93 22.38 -19.99 -0.64
N ARG A 94 22.90 -18.91 -0.04
CA ARG A 94 23.28 -18.89 1.40
C ARG A 94 22.04 -18.68 2.27
N ASN A 95 21.96 -19.40 3.39
CA ASN A 95 20.87 -19.32 4.37
C ASN A 95 19.46 -19.33 3.75
N PRO A 96 19.05 -20.45 3.10
CA PRO A 96 17.78 -20.52 2.39
C PRO A 96 16.58 -20.19 3.28
N GLY A 97 15.68 -19.36 2.78
CA GLY A 97 14.47 -18.92 3.48
C GLY A 97 14.69 -17.75 4.44
N GLN A 98 15.93 -17.37 4.76
CA GLN A 98 16.20 -16.22 5.62
C GLN A 98 16.24 -14.92 4.83
N PHE A 99 15.67 -13.86 5.41
CA PHE A 99 15.73 -12.52 4.83
C PHE A 99 17.18 -12.00 4.78
N ASN A 100 17.60 -11.48 3.63
CA ASN A 100 18.99 -11.06 3.41
C ASN A 100 19.21 -9.54 3.35
N GLY A 101 18.20 -8.76 3.74
CA GLY A 101 18.25 -7.30 3.75
C GLY A 101 17.86 -6.63 2.43
N ARG A 102 17.34 -7.38 1.45
CA ARG A 102 16.81 -6.83 0.19
C ARG A 102 15.33 -6.55 0.32
N PHE A 103 14.97 -5.28 0.42
CA PHE A 103 13.57 -4.85 0.42
C PHE A 103 13.10 -4.59 -1.00
N GLY A 104 12.29 -5.49 -1.54
CA GLY A 104 11.83 -5.48 -2.93
C GLY A 104 10.40 -4.97 -3.09
N ARG A 105 10.15 -4.17 -4.12
CA ARG A 105 8.83 -3.63 -4.45
C ARG A 105 8.60 -3.60 -5.96
N LEU A 106 7.41 -4.00 -6.40
CA LEU A 106 6.94 -3.78 -7.78
C LEU A 106 6.56 -2.30 -7.97
N ILE A 107 7.10 -1.66 -9.01
CA ILE A 107 6.82 -0.25 -9.35
C ILE A 107 5.71 -0.16 -10.39
N SER A 108 5.79 -0.93 -11.46
CA SER A 108 4.81 -0.88 -12.54
C SER A 108 4.83 -2.12 -13.42
N VAL A 109 3.68 -2.39 -14.07
CA VAL A 109 3.46 -3.45 -15.06
C VAL A 109 2.72 -2.86 -16.25
N GLN A 110 3.15 -3.23 -17.47
CA GLN A 110 2.41 -2.96 -18.71
C GLN A 110 2.36 -4.25 -19.53
N VAL A 111 1.16 -4.66 -19.94
CA VAL A 111 0.91 -5.85 -20.76
C VAL A 111 0.38 -5.43 -22.12
N GLU A 112 0.94 -6.01 -23.19
CA GLU A 112 0.50 -5.82 -24.57
C GLU A 112 0.37 -7.19 -25.25
N GLY A 113 -0.84 -7.75 -25.26
CA GLY A 113 -1.09 -9.10 -25.79
C GLY A 113 -0.26 -10.17 -25.09
N SER A 114 0.73 -10.75 -25.79
CA SER A 114 1.59 -11.82 -25.27
C SER A 114 2.94 -11.35 -24.74
N ILE A 115 3.17 -10.05 -24.65
CA ILE A 115 4.41 -9.45 -24.09
C ILE A 115 4.07 -8.51 -22.96
N ALA A 116 5.04 -8.29 -22.06
CA ALA A 116 4.89 -7.32 -20.99
C ALA A 116 6.23 -6.69 -20.62
N THR A 117 6.14 -5.50 -20.03
CA THR A 117 7.25 -4.90 -19.31
C THR A 117 6.89 -4.76 -17.84
N ALA A 118 7.88 -4.88 -16.97
CA ALA A 118 7.71 -4.58 -15.56
C ALA A 118 8.91 -3.82 -15.03
N LYS A 119 8.70 -3.09 -13.94
CA LYS A 119 9.73 -2.34 -13.23
C LYS A 119 9.66 -2.65 -11.75
N ALA A 120 10.81 -2.91 -11.12
CA ALA A 120 10.89 -3.15 -9.69
C ALA A 120 12.00 -2.31 -9.03
N GLU A 121 11.84 -2.07 -7.73
CA GLU A 121 12.81 -1.40 -6.87
C GLU A 121 13.34 -2.41 -5.85
N ILE A 122 14.64 -2.36 -5.56
CA ILE A 122 15.24 -3.11 -4.46
C ILE A 122 16.12 -2.19 -3.64
N LEU A 123 15.84 -2.07 -2.35
CA LEU A 123 16.66 -1.33 -1.39
C LEU A 123 17.51 -2.31 -0.58
N VAL A 124 18.80 -1.99 -0.43
CA VAL A 124 19.76 -2.77 0.36
C VAL A 124 20.51 -1.80 1.27
N GLY A 125 20.03 -1.63 2.51
CA GLY A 125 20.55 -0.62 3.45
C GLY A 125 22.03 -0.78 3.75
N LYS A 126 22.48 -2.01 4.05
CA LYS A 126 23.89 -2.33 4.36
C LYS A 126 24.89 -1.89 3.26
N ASP A 127 24.44 -1.89 2.01
CA ASP A 127 25.27 -1.55 0.84
C ASP A 127 24.96 -0.14 0.33
N GLN A 128 24.06 0.58 1.03
CA GLN A 128 23.52 1.87 0.64
C GLN A 128 23.11 1.89 -0.84
N ALA A 129 22.45 0.82 -1.27
CA ALA A 129 22.17 0.58 -2.67
C ALA A 129 20.67 0.57 -2.94
N ARG A 130 20.26 1.30 -3.98
CA ARG A 130 18.92 1.25 -4.55
C ARG A 130 19.03 0.77 -5.98
N PHE A 131 18.45 -0.37 -6.27
CA PHE A 131 18.38 -0.93 -7.62
C PHE A 131 17.05 -0.59 -8.26
N ILE A 132 17.09 -0.22 -9.53
CA ILE A 132 15.90 -0.15 -10.39
C ILE A 132 16.08 -1.18 -11.48
N ASP A 133 15.16 -2.14 -11.48
CA ASP A 133 15.18 -3.30 -12.33
C ASP A 133 14.09 -3.17 -13.39
N LEU A 134 14.44 -3.43 -14.64
CA LEU A 134 13.51 -3.46 -15.77
C LEU A 134 13.47 -4.86 -16.37
N PHE A 135 12.27 -5.33 -16.67
CA PHE A 135 12.01 -6.68 -17.15
C PHE A 135 11.26 -6.63 -18.47
N LEU A 136 11.66 -7.50 -19.39
CA LEU A 136 10.85 -7.91 -20.54
C LEU A 136 10.33 -9.31 -20.26
N LEU A 137 9.02 -9.49 -20.38
CA LEU A 137 8.35 -10.75 -20.15
C LEU A 137 7.60 -11.21 -21.40
N LYS A 138 7.48 -12.53 -21.53
CA LYS A 138 6.74 -13.19 -22.59
C LYS A 138 5.75 -14.17 -21.99
N LYS A 139 4.55 -14.21 -22.56
CA LYS A 139 3.57 -15.27 -22.31
C LYS A 139 3.92 -16.49 -23.16
N LEU A 140 4.16 -17.63 -22.50
CA LEU A 140 4.57 -18.90 -23.09
C LEU A 140 3.56 -19.98 -22.68
N GLY A 141 2.65 -20.31 -23.60
CA GLY A 141 1.45 -21.06 -23.25
C GLY A 141 0.57 -20.21 -22.32
N GLU A 142 0.21 -20.77 -21.17
CA GLU A 142 -0.48 -19.98 -20.15
C GLU A 142 0.50 -19.12 -19.35
N ASP A 143 1.74 -19.51 -19.12
CA ASP A 143 2.60 -18.88 -18.12
C ASP A 143 3.32 -17.61 -18.60
N TRP A 144 3.60 -16.71 -17.66
CA TRP A 144 4.45 -15.54 -17.88
C TRP A 144 5.85 -15.80 -17.35
N GLN A 145 6.87 -15.44 -18.11
CA GLN A 145 8.26 -15.57 -17.67
C GLN A 145 9.09 -14.36 -18.11
N VAL A 146 10.04 -13.98 -17.27
CA VAL A 146 11.05 -12.97 -17.62
C VAL A 146 11.99 -13.57 -18.67
N ILE A 147 12.08 -12.92 -19.83
CA ILE A 147 12.98 -13.31 -20.92
C ILE A 147 14.24 -12.43 -20.99
N SER A 148 14.18 -11.23 -20.42
CA SER A 148 15.32 -10.33 -20.31
C SER A 148 15.15 -9.40 -19.11
N LYS A 149 16.26 -9.05 -18.47
CA LYS A 149 16.28 -8.08 -17.37
C LYS A 149 17.51 -7.19 -17.49
N THR A 150 17.35 -5.92 -17.15
CA THR A 150 18.47 -5.02 -16.87
C THR A 150 18.27 -4.34 -15.52
N ALA A 151 19.32 -3.74 -14.99
CA ALA A 151 19.26 -3.02 -13.73
C ALA A 151 20.28 -1.89 -13.72
N THR A 152 19.92 -0.81 -13.03
CA THR A 152 20.85 0.24 -12.63
C THR A 152 20.90 0.36 -11.12
N ARG A 153 22.00 0.90 -10.60
CA ARG A 153 22.22 1.13 -9.18
C ARG A 153 22.32 2.63 -8.92
N PHE A 154 21.57 3.08 -7.93
CA PHE A 154 21.68 4.39 -7.32
C PHE A 154 22.21 4.25 -5.90
N GLN A 155 22.75 5.35 -5.38
CA GLN A 155 23.00 5.49 -3.96
C GLN A 155 21.65 5.52 -3.23
N ALA A 156 21.45 4.61 -2.28
CA ALA A 156 20.38 4.71 -1.31
C ALA A 156 20.90 5.40 -0.05
N PRO A 157 20.03 6.03 0.74
CA PRO A 157 20.36 6.37 2.12
C PRO A 157 20.81 5.13 2.92
N ALA A 158 21.66 5.33 3.93
CA ALA A 158 22.22 4.27 4.76
C ALA A 158 21.14 3.37 5.39
N HIS A 159 20.01 3.97 5.72
CA HIS A 159 18.94 3.32 6.44
C HIS A 159 18.15 2.32 5.58
N GLY A 160 18.11 2.48 4.25
CA GLY A 160 17.41 1.56 3.33
C GLY A 160 15.93 1.29 3.69
N ARG A 161 15.27 2.26 4.33
CA ARG A 161 13.93 2.08 4.94
C ARG A 161 12.80 2.32 3.93
N GLN A 162 11.69 1.63 4.12
CA GLN A 162 10.44 1.90 3.42
C GLN A 162 9.40 2.53 4.36
N VAL A 163 8.42 3.19 3.77
CA VAL A 163 7.23 3.69 4.44
C VAL A 163 5.97 3.23 3.74
N VAL A 164 4.88 3.14 4.49
CA VAL A 164 3.57 2.83 3.97
C VAL A 164 2.65 4.04 4.08
N LEU A 165 1.98 4.37 2.98
CA LEU A 165 0.93 5.40 2.92
C LEU A 165 -0.43 4.69 2.84
N VAL A 166 -1.28 4.93 3.83
CA VAL A 166 -2.61 4.33 3.90
C VAL A 166 -3.63 5.27 3.27
N VAL A 167 -4.44 4.72 2.39
CA VAL A 167 -5.48 5.40 1.61
C VAL A 167 -6.78 4.59 1.64
N SER A 168 -7.89 5.16 1.19
CA SER A 168 -9.20 4.50 1.15
C SER A 168 -9.68 4.22 -0.27
N ASN A 169 -10.39 3.12 -0.46
CA ASN A 169 -11.03 2.76 -1.73
C ASN A 169 -12.39 3.44 -1.96
N VAL A 170 -12.94 4.14 -0.96
CA VAL A 170 -14.32 4.63 -1.01
C VAL A 170 -14.48 5.80 -1.98
N THR A 171 -15.22 5.56 -3.07
CA THR A 171 -15.46 6.51 -4.18
C THR A 171 -16.68 7.39 -3.97
N THR A 172 -17.67 6.92 -3.22
CA THR A 172 -18.93 7.61 -2.97
C THR A 172 -19.24 7.54 -1.48
N MET A 173 -19.57 8.68 -0.89
CA MET A 173 -19.93 8.75 0.53
C MET A 173 -21.18 7.89 0.80
N PRO A 174 -21.13 6.93 1.75
CA PRO A 174 -22.23 6.01 2.02
C PRO A 174 -23.57 6.73 2.21
N GLY A 175 -24.62 6.19 1.56
CA GLY A 175 -25.97 6.74 1.64
C GLY A 175 -26.22 8.01 0.81
N THR A 176 -25.27 8.43 -0.03
CA THR A 176 -25.42 9.63 -0.89
C THR A 176 -24.89 9.39 -2.31
N GLN A 177 -24.99 10.41 -3.16
CA GLN A 177 -24.34 10.47 -4.47
C GLN A 177 -23.07 11.34 -4.49
N LEU A 178 -22.60 11.78 -3.31
CA LEU A 178 -21.44 12.66 -3.22
C LEU A 178 -20.15 11.85 -3.40
N SER A 179 -19.28 12.32 -4.28
CA SER A 179 -17.96 11.70 -4.49
C SER A 179 -17.08 11.88 -3.25
N ALA A 180 -16.40 10.81 -2.87
CA ALA A 180 -15.31 10.82 -1.92
C ALA A 180 -13.98 10.62 -2.65
N GLY A 181 -12.88 11.05 -2.05
CA GLY A 181 -11.55 10.79 -2.61
C GLY A 181 -10.43 11.06 -1.62
N ASN A 182 -9.27 10.49 -1.92
CA ASN A 182 -8.03 10.76 -1.22
C ASN A 182 -7.46 12.09 -1.73
N SER A 183 -6.92 12.92 -0.84
CA SER A 183 -6.42 14.25 -1.20
C SER A 183 -5.19 14.13 -2.11
N PHE A 184 -5.30 14.57 -3.37
CA PHE A 184 -4.22 14.42 -4.34
C PHE A 184 -2.98 15.23 -3.95
N ALA A 185 -3.16 16.44 -3.42
CA ALA A 185 -2.07 17.26 -2.89
C ALA A 185 -1.33 16.54 -1.75
N GLU A 186 -2.05 15.90 -0.83
CA GLU A 186 -1.43 15.14 0.26
C GLU A 186 -0.65 13.92 -0.24
N LEU A 187 -1.20 13.20 -1.22
CA LEU A 187 -0.50 12.08 -1.87
C LEU A 187 0.80 12.54 -2.54
N ILE A 188 0.75 13.64 -3.29
CA ILE A 188 1.92 14.20 -3.99
C ILE A 188 2.98 14.65 -2.99
N HIS A 189 2.57 15.43 -1.98
CA HIS A 189 3.49 15.97 -0.98
C HIS A 189 4.14 14.85 -0.18
N ALA A 190 3.38 13.85 0.26
CA ALA A 190 3.92 12.71 0.99
C ALA A 190 4.85 11.88 0.12
N TYR A 191 4.36 11.44 -1.04
CA TYR A 191 5.13 10.60 -1.95
C TYR A 191 6.43 11.28 -2.38
N SER A 192 6.37 12.50 -2.90
CA SER A 192 7.57 13.19 -3.39
C SER A 192 8.59 13.40 -2.28
N THR A 193 8.17 13.91 -1.12
CA THR A 193 9.09 14.20 -0.01
C THR A 193 9.80 12.93 0.50
N PHE A 194 9.10 11.79 0.61
CA PHE A 194 9.73 10.52 0.97
C PHE A 194 10.67 10.01 -0.13
N ARG A 195 10.26 10.09 -1.40
CA ARG A 195 11.07 9.61 -2.54
C ARG A 195 12.34 10.43 -2.73
N ASP A 196 12.28 11.74 -2.54
CA ASP A 196 13.42 12.65 -2.61
C ASP A 196 14.41 12.37 -1.47
N ALA A 197 13.91 11.95 -0.30
CA ALA A 197 14.73 11.45 0.81
C ALA A 197 15.20 9.99 0.62
N GLY A 198 14.90 9.35 -0.51
CA GLY A 198 15.38 8.01 -0.86
C GLY A 198 14.60 6.84 -0.27
N TYR A 199 13.43 7.08 0.34
CA TYR A 199 12.58 6.03 0.90
C TYR A 199 11.84 5.23 -0.20
N GLY A 200 11.65 3.93 0.06
CA GLY A 200 10.62 3.16 -0.64
C GLY A 200 9.24 3.58 -0.15
N VAL A 201 8.27 3.78 -1.06
CA VAL A 201 6.91 4.18 -0.69
C VAL A 201 5.92 3.14 -1.21
N GLN A 202 5.19 2.51 -0.29
CA GLN A 202 4.12 1.56 -0.59
C GLN A 202 2.76 2.17 -0.27
N PHE A 203 1.80 2.04 -1.17
CA PHE A 203 0.40 2.39 -0.88
C PHE A 203 -0.37 1.16 -0.43
N VAL A 204 -1.16 1.31 0.63
CA VAL A 204 -2.06 0.28 1.14
C VAL A 204 -3.46 0.85 1.27
N SER A 205 -4.47 0.07 0.88
CA SER A 205 -5.88 0.38 1.09
C SER A 205 -6.61 -0.87 1.61
N PRO A 206 -7.79 -0.73 2.24
CA PRO A 206 -8.57 -1.87 2.74
C PRO A 206 -8.74 -3.00 1.72
N GLU A 207 -9.14 -2.66 0.49
CA GLU A 207 -9.45 -3.65 -0.55
C GLU A 207 -8.30 -3.87 -1.54
N GLY A 208 -7.19 -3.14 -1.39
CA GLY A 208 -6.16 -3.05 -2.41
C GLY A 208 -6.70 -2.42 -3.71
N GLY A 209 -5.94 -2.51 -4.80
CA GLY A 209 -6.37 -2.01 -6.10
C GLY A 209 -6.48 -0.48 -6.15
N ALA A 210 -7.40 0.01 -6.99
CA ALA A 210 -7.50 1.42 -7.32
C ALA A 210 -8.17 2.25 -6.22
N VAL A 211 -7.70 3.49 -6.05
CA VAL A 211 -8.27 4.44 -5.10
C VAL A 211 -8.73 5.74 -5.78
N PRO A 212 -9.84 6.34 -5.33
CA PRO A 212 -10.33 7.61 -5.85
C PRO A 212 -9.47 8.78 -5.41
N LEU A 213 -9.36 9.79 -6.28
CA LEU A 213 -8.59 11.00 -6.04
C LEU A 213 -9.53 12.21 -5.97
N ALA A 214 -9.23 13.14 -5.06
CA ALA A 214 -9.96 14.38 -4.90
C ALA A 214 -9.02 15.60 -5.00
N TYR A 215 -9.63 16.76 -5.29
CA TYR A 215 -8.97 18.06 -5.29
C TYR A 215 -7.85 18.22 -6.33
N ILE A 216 -7.98 17.57 -7.49
CA ILE A 216 -7.01 17.71 -8.58
C ILE A 216 -7.16 19.10 -9.23
N ASP A 217 -6.14 19.94 -9.14
CA ASP A 217 -5.99 21.16 -9.92
C ASP A 217 -4.89 21.01 -10.99
N THR A 218 -5.25 20.90 -12.26
CA THR A 218 -4.27 20.78 -13.37
C THR A 218 -3.58 22.09 -13.75
N ARG A 219 -3.92 23.19 -13.07
CA ARG A 219 -3.16 24.46 -13.17
C ARG A 219 -1.97 24.47 -12.22
N ASP A 220 -1.97 23.61 -11.20
CA ASP A 220 -0.84 23.43 -10.29
C ASP A 220 0.22 22.55 -10.99
N PRO A 221 1.46 23.04 -11.14
CA PRO A 221 2.54 22.28 -11.79
C PRO A 221 2.87 20.96 -11.08
N GLU A 222 2.75 20.88 -9.75
CA GLU A 222 3.04 19.63 -9.01
C GLU A 222 1.98 18.57 -9.29
N HIS A 223 0.71 18.99 -9.37
CA HIS A 223 -0.39 18.11 -9.76
C HIS A 223 -0.22 17.61 -11.19
N THR A 224 0.08 18.51 -12.12
CA THR A 224 0.27 18.17 -13.53
C THR A 224 1.47 17.25 -13.72
N ALA A 225 2.59 17.47 -13.03
CA ALA A 225 3.75 16.58 -13.09
C ALA A 225 3.41 15.15 -12.62
N ARG A 226 2.54 15.03 -11.60
CA ARG A 226 2.23 13.73 -10.98
C ARG A 226 1.07 12.99 -11.62
N ILE A 227 0.08 13.67 -12.18
CA ILE A 227 -1.04 13.00 -12.85
C ILE A 227 -0.60 12.25 -14.13
N TYR A 228 0.51 12.67 -14.73
CA TYR A 228 1.13 12.00 -15.88
C TYR A 228 2.31 11.09 -15.49
N ASP A 229 2.65 10.99 -14.21
CA ASP A 229 3.67 10.05 -13.71
C ASP A 229 3.08 8.63 -13.70
N ARG A 230 3.50 7.82 -14.67
CA ARG A 230 3.01 6.45 -14.87
C ARG A 230 3.25 5.56 -13.65
N ASP A 231 4.39 5.68 -12.99
CA ASP A 231 4.74 4.83 -11.85
C ASP A 231 3.89 5.22 -10.62
N PHE A 232 3.70 6.52 -10.39
CA PHE A 232 2.85 7.02 -9.31
C PHE A 232 1.39 6.65 -9.51
N MET A 233 0.84 6.88 -10.70
CA MET A 233 -0.55 6.54 -11.02
C MET A 233 -0.79 5.03 -11.02
N TRP A 234 0.19 4.23 -11.48
CA TRP A 234 0.10 2.77 -11.36
C TRP A 234 0.04 2.34 -9.90
N ALA A 235 0.85 2.94 -9.02
CA ALA A 235 0.86 2.62 -7.59
C ALA A 235 -0.47 2.96 -6.90
N LEU A 236 -1.13 4.06 -7.29
CA LEU A 236 -2.47 4.42 -6.81
C LEU A 236 -3.59 3.53 -7.41
N ALA A 237 -3.39 2.99 -8.61
CA ALA A 237 -4.30 2.02 -9.21
C ALA A 237 -4.12 0.59 -8.66
N ASN A 238 -2.99 0.31 -8.01
CA ASN A 238 -2.59 -1.03 -7.57
C ASN A 238 -2.10 -1.03 -6.11
N THR A 239 -2.84 -0.36 -5.23
CA THR A 239 -2.54 -0.39 -3.80
C THR A 239 -2.59 -1.83 -3.27
N ARG A 240 -1.77 -2.13 -2.27
CA ARG A 240 -1.76 -3.46 -1.63
C ARG A 240 -2.85 -3.55 -0.57
N LYS A 241 -3.31 -4.76 -0.29
CA LYS A 241 -4.08 -5.03 0.93
C LYS A 241 -3.14 -5.07 2.14
N PRO A 242 -3.62 -4.81 3.36
CA PRO A 242 -2.80 -4.88 4.57
C PRO A 242 -2.22 -6.29 4.79
N GLU A 243 -2.92 -7.33 4.34
CA GLU A 243 -2.50 -8.74 4.46
C GLU A 243 -1.41 -9.13 3.44
N GLU A 244 -1.21 -8.31 2.40
CA GLU A 244 -0.19 -8.54 1.35
C GLU A 244 1.16 -7.91 1.70
N VAL A 245 1.28 -7.23 2.84
CA VAL A 245 2.49 -6.53 3.25
C VAL A 245 2.93 -6.94 4.66
N SER A 246 4.24 -6.88 4.93
CA SER A 246 4.79 -7.23 6.24
C SER A 246 5.22 -5.97 6.99
N ALA A 247 4.82 -5.85 8.26
CA ALA A 247 5.20 -4.72 9.11
C ALA A 247 6.73 -4.54 9.20
N VAL A 248 7.51 -5.62 9.13
CA VAL A 248 8.99 -5.61 9.23
C VAL A 248 9.65 -4.82 8.09
N ASP A 249 8.92 -4.59 6.99
CA ASP A 249 9.44 -3.87 5.83
C ASP A 249 9.39 -2.35 6.01
N TYR A 250 8.63 -1.85 7.00
CA TYR A 250 8.29 -0.44 7.11
C TYR A 250 8.78 0.19 8.42
N ALA A 251 9.38 1.36 8.26
CA ALA A 251 9.82 2.21 9.35
C ALA A 251 8.77 3.18 9.84
N ALA A 252 7.81 3.52 8.97
CA ALA A 252 6.72 4.41 9.30
C ALA A 252 5.47 4.07 8.48
N LEU A 253 4.32 4.36 9.07
CA LEU A 253 3.01 4.34 8.44
C LEU A 253 2.39 5.73 8.53
N MET A 254 1.83 6.22 7.42
CA MET A 254 1.13 7.51 7.36
C MET A 254 -0.26 7.33 6.76
N TYR A 255 -1.31 7.69 7.50
CA TYR A 255 -2.66 7.80 6.96
C TYR A 255 -2.83 9.11 6.19
N ILE A 256 -3.18 9.01 4.92
CA ILE A 256 -3.47 10.15 4.04
C ILE A 256 -4.95 10.55 4.18
N GLY A 257 -5.23 11.85 4.10
CA GLY A 257 -6.56 12.41 4.22
C GLY A 257 -7.29 12.57 2.89
N GLY A 258 -8.20 13.55 2.87
CA GLY A 258 -9.33 13.60 1.94
C GLY A 258 -10.55 12.88 2.51
N SER A 259 -11.72 13.17 1.94
CA SER A 259 -12.99 12.70 2.48
C SER A 259 -13.14 11.17 2.49
N ALA A 260 -12.44 10.46 1.59
CA ALA A 260 -12.46 8.99 1.57
C ALA A 260 -11.85 8.37 2.83
N ALA A 261 -10.90 9.05 3.48
CA ALA A 261 -10.23 8.55 4.69
C ALA A 261 -11.19 8.35 5.88
N MET A 262 -12.34 9.01 5.87
CA MET A 262 -13.39 8.82 6.88
C MET A 262 -14.06 7.45 6.81
N TYR A 263 -13.84 6.67 5.74
CA TYR A 263 -14.56 5.43 5.49
C TYR A 263 -13.61 4.27 5.23
N GLY A 264 -13.93 3.11 5.79
CA GLY A 264 -13.22 1.85 5.54
C GLY A 264 -11.83 1.75 6.17
N VAL A 265 -11.27 2.82 6.74
CA VAL A 265 -9.90 2.83 7.30
C VAL A 265 -9.89 2.58 8.81
N ALA A 266 -10.69 3.33 9.58
CA ALA A 266 -10.64 3.36 11.04
C ALA A 266 -10.87 1.99 11.70
N ASP A 267 -11.77 1.17 11.12
CA ASP A 267 -12.20 -0.10 11.70
C ASP A 267 -11.59 -1.33 11.01
N HIS A 268 -10.80 -1.15 9.95
CA HIS A 268 -10.23 -2.26 9.20
C HIS A 268 -9.20 -3.02 10.03
N ALA A 269 -9.48 -4.30 10.32
CA ALA A 269 -8.65 -5.12 11.20
C ALA A 269 -7.20 -5.25 10.70
N GLY A 270 -7.01 -5.47 9.41
CA GLY A 270 -5.69 -5.56 8.80
C GLY A 270 -4.87 -4.27 8.91
N LEU A 271 -5.51 -3.11 8.76
CA LEU A 271 -4.82 -1.81 8.87
C LEU A 271 -4.43 -1.51 10.31
N LYS A 272 -5.33 -1.80 11.26
CA LYS A 272 -5.04 -1.67 12.69
C LYS A 272 -3.88 -2.58 13.10
N SER A 273 -3.91 -3.84 12.67
CA SER A 273 -2.83 -4.80 12.92
C SER A 273 -1.50 -4.34 12.33
N LEU A 274 -1.49 -3.88 11.07
CA LEU A 274 -0.29 -3.36 10.42
C LEU A 274 0.29 -2.16 11.18
N ALA A 275 -0.53 -1.16 11.51
CA ALA A 275 -0.08 0.03 12.24
C ALA A 275 0.43 -0.30 13.65
N ALA A 276 -0.29 -1.13 14.41
CA ALA A 276 0.12 -1.56 15.74
C ALA A 276 1.45 -2.33 15.69
N ARG A 277 1.64 -3.25 14.73
CA ARG A 277 2.91 -4.00 14.57
C ARG A 277 4.08 -3.12 14.15
N ILE A 278 3.87 -2.15 13.26
CA ILE A 278 4.91 -1.17 12.91
C ILE A 278 5.31 -0.37 14.17
N TYR A 279 4.33 0.08 14.94
CA TYR A 279 4.58 0.85 16.16
C TYR A 279 5.25 0.00 17.26
N GLU A 280 4.70 -1.15 17.63
CA GLU A 280 5.15 -1.89 18.80
C GLU A 280 6.37 -2.77 18.51
N GLN A 281 6.37 -3.46 17.36
CA GLN A 281 7.38 -4.49 17.07
C GLN A 281 8.59 -3.92 16.32
N GLN A 282 8.38 -2.94 15.45
CA GLN A 282 9.46 -2.35 14.65
C GLN A 282 10.03 -1.07 15.25
N GLY A 283 9.46 -0.56 16.34
CA GLY A 283 9.82 0.74 16.87
C GLY A 283 9.55 1.88 15.87
N GLY A 284 8.65 1.66 14.90
CA GLY A 284 8.35 2.58 13.81
C GLY A 284 7.44 3.75 14.19
N ILE A 285 7.27 4.69 13.26
CA ILE A 285 6.41 5.86 13.46
C ILE A 285 5.01 5.58 12.91
N VAL A 286 3.97 5.95 13.65
CA VAL A 286 2.61 6.02 13.11
C VAL A 286 2.24 7.49 12.96
N SER A 287 1.74 7.86 11.79
CA SER A 287 1.40 9.23 11.48
C SER A 287 0.10 9.35 10.71
N ALA A 288 -0.44 10.56 10.68
CA ALA A 288 -1.63 10.89 9.92
C ALA A 288 -1.65 12.36 9.55
N VAL A 289 -2.39 12.72 8.50
CA VAL A 289 -2.63 14.13 8.16
C VAL A 289 -4.10 14.35 7.79
N CYS A 290 -4.63 15.54 8.11
CA CYS A 290 -5.98 15.94 7.71
C CYS A 290 -7.03 14.92 8.22
N HIS A 291 -7.96 14.49 7.36
CA HIS A 291 -8.92 13.41 7.66
C HIS A 291 -8.30 12.02 7.79
N GLY A 292 -7.04 11.84 7.39
CA GLY A 292 -6.31 10.58 7.58
C GLY A 292 -6.19 10.20 9.06
N SER A 293 -6.28 11.19 9.96
CA SER A 293 -6.35 10.97 11.41
C SER A 293 -7.55 10.14 11.87
N ALA A 294 -8.57 9.95 11.02
CA ALA A 294 -9.62 8.95 11.23
C ALA A 294 -9.04 7.52 11.39
N GLY A 295 -7.92 7.19 10.75
CA GLY A 295 -7.23 5.91 10.92
C GLY A 295 -6.68 5.67 12.34
N LEU A 296 -6.53 6.72 13.14
CA LEU A 296 -6.07 6.65 14.53
C LEU A 296 -7.24 6.46 15.53
N ALA A 297 -8.47 6.76 15.11
CA ALA A 297 -9.66 6.86 15.95
C ALA A 297 -9.94 5.61 16.81
N ASN A 298 -9.66 4.43 16.26
CA ASN A 298 -9.89 3.13 16.90
C ASN A 298 -8.62 2.26 16.88
N LEU A 299 -7.45 2.88 16.75
CA LEU A 299 -6.17 2.17 16.76
C LEU A 299 -5.74 1.87 18.20
N MET A 300 -5.83 0.61 18.57
CA MET A 300 -5.46 0.09 19.89
C MET A 300 -4.10 -0.61 19.84
N LEU A 301 -3.35 -0.49 20.93
CA LEU A 301 -2.11 -1.21 21.18
C LEU A 301 -2.39 -2.58 21.81
N SER A 302 -1.36 -3.42 21.88
CA SER A 302 -1.44 -4.77 22.43
C SER A 302 -1.82 -4.82 23.91
N ASP A 303 -1.57 -3.74 24.66
CA ASP A 303 -1.97 -3.58 26.05
C ASP A 303 -3.43 -3.12 26.24
N GLY A 304 -4.16 -2.92 25.13
CA GLY A 304 -5.55 -2.47 25.12
C GLY A 304 -5.74 -0.96 25.20
N THR A 305 -4.66 -0.17 25.32
CA THR A 305 -4.73 1.29 25.30
C THR A 305 -4.87 1.82 23.87
N ALA A 306 -5.54 2.95 23.70
CA ALA A 306 -5.54 3.64 22.40
C ALA A 306 -4.16 4.24 22.15
N LEU A 307 -3.66 4.15 20.90
CA LEU A 307 -2.36 4.72 20.53
C LEU A 307 -2.25 6.21 20.92
N VAL A 308 -3.37 6.94 20.82
CA VAL A 308 -3.45 8.37 21.08
C VAL A 308 -3.60 8.74 22.56
N SER A 309 -3.81 7.76 23.46
CA SER A 309 -4.08 8.01 24.87
C SER A 309 -2.95 8.78 25.54
N GLY A 310 -3.27 9.93 26.13
CA GLY A 310 -2.32 10.83 26.80
C GLY A 310 -1.36 11.57 25.86
N LYS A 311 -1.48 11.42 24.54
CA LYS A 311 -0.58 12.04 23.55
C LYS A 311 -1.17 13.28 22.92
N ARG A 312 -0.31 14.24 22.59
CA ARG A 312 -0.67 15.34 21.69
C ARG A 312 -0.94 14.80 20.30
N VAL A 313 -2.06 15.23 19.73
CA VAL A 313 -2.52 14.76 18.42
C VAL A 313 -3.28 15.90 17.72
N THR A 314 -3.23 15.94 16.40
CA THR A 314 -4.05 16.84 15.57
C THR A 314 -4.70 16.04 14.44
N GLY A 315 -5.71 16.65 13.82
CA GLY A 315 -6.38 16.21 12.61
C GLY A 315 -7.09 17.40 12.00
N TYR A 316 -7.95 17.20 10.99
CA TYR A 316 -8.81 18.28 10.54
C TYR A 316 -9.84 18.62 11.64
N PRO A 317 -9.83 19.83 12.22
CA PRO A 317 -10.57 20.10 13.45
C PRO A 317 -12.04 20.40 13.16
N ASP A 318 -12.89 20.08 14.14
CA ASP A 318 -14.34 20.31 14.07
C ASP A 318 -14.68 21.79 13.81
N ALA A 319 -13.85 22.70 14.31
CA ALA A 319 -14.00 24.14 14.14
C ALA A 319 -13.86 24.59 12.67
N PHE A 320 -13.19 23.79 11.83
CA PHE A 320 -13.00 24.08 10.41
C PHE A 320 -13.89 23.22 9.50
N GLU A 321 -14.73 22.36 10.07
CA GLU A 321 -15.74 21.61 9.33
C GLU A 321 -17.01 22.43 9.11
N ASP A 322 -17.61 22.33 7.91
CA ASP A 322 -18.99 22.79 7.75
C ASP A 322 -19.95 21.69 8.22
N LYS A 323 -20.29 21.75 9.51
CA LYS A 323 -21.19 20.78 10.16
C LYS A 323 -22.60 20.76 9.57
N ARG A 324 -22.97 21.73 8.72
CA ARG A 324 -24.27 21.78 8.02
C ARG A 324 -24.19 21.18 6.62
N ALA A 325 -22.99 21.05 6.06
CA ALA A 325 -22.81 20.54 4.72
C ALA A 325 -23.24 19.06 4.61
N PRO A 326 -23.84 18.65 3.48
CA PRO A 326 -24.27 17.27 3.28
C PRO A 326 -23.18 16.22 3.48
N TYR A 327 -21.93 16.52 3.09
CA TYR A 327 -20.81 15.59 3.27
C TYR A 327 -20.52 15.30 4.75
N TYR A 328 -20.59 16.31 5.62
CA TYR A 328 -20.27 16.13 7.03
C TYR A 328 -21.31 15.23 7.72
N LYS A 329 -22.56 15.31 7.28
CA LYS A 329 -23.66 14.49 7.83
C LYS A 329 -23.49 13.00 7.56
N THR A 330 -22.65 12.61 6.61
CA THR A 330 -22.38 11.20 6.30
C THR A 330 -21.14 10.67 7.02
N PHE A 331 -20.37 11.52 7.69
CA PHE A 331 -19.20 11.07 8.42
C PHE A 331 -19.61 10.13 9.57
N PRO A 332 -18.93 8.98 9.73
CA PRO A 332 -19.30 8.00 10.77
C PRO A 332 -19.02 8.52 12.19
N PHE A 333 -18.14 9.52 12.33
CA PHE A 333 -17.82 10.19 13.58
C PHE A 333 -17.10 11.52 13.31
N SER A 334 -17.09 12.41 14.32
CA SER A 334 -16.16 13.55 14.35
C SER A 334 -14.78 13.05 14.77
N ILE A 335 -13.74 13.36 13.98
CA ILE A 335 -12.37 12.96 14.30
C ILE A 335 -11.93 13.59 15.62
N GLU A 336 -12.11 14.89 15.79
CA GLU A 336 -11.69 15.60 17.01
C GLU A 336 -12.35 15.00 18.25
N GLN A 337 -13.67 14.78 18.22
CA GLN A 337 -14.39 14.20 19.34
C GLN A 337 -13.91 12.78 19.62
N ARG A 338 -13.78 11.95 18.59
CA ARG A 338 -13.35 10.56 18.74
C ARG A 338 -11.92 10.45 19.27
N LEU A 339 -11.00 11.32 18.85
CA LEU A 339 -9.64 11.31 19.38
C LEU A 339 -9.61 11.75 20.85
N ARG A 340 -10.43 12.74 21.24
CA ARG A 340 -10.58 13.15 22.64
C ARG A 340 -11.22 12.04 23.51
N GLU A 341 -12.21 11.31 22.99
CA GLU A 341 -12.82 10.13 23.65
C GLU A 341 -11.80 9.00 23.91
N ARG A 342 -10.68 8.98 23.18
CA ARG A 342 -9.56 8.05 23.34
C ARG A 342 -8.40 8.65 24.15
N ASP A 343 -8.68 9.66 24.97
CA ASP A 343 -7.72 10.43 25.78
C ASP A 343 -6.63 11.15 24.97
N GLY A 344 -6.86 11.38 23.67
CA GLY A 344 -5.98 12.19 22.83
C GLY A 344 -6.08 13.66 23.18
N LEU A 345 -4.92 14.30 23.41
CA LEU A 345 -4.81 15.73 23.68
C LEU A 345 -4.88 16.51 22.36
N PHE A 346 -6.10 16.61 21.81
CA PHE A 346 -6.33 17.22 20.49
C PHE A 346 -6.02 18.72 20.49
N ARG A 347 -5.11 19.13 19.59
CA ARG A 347 -4.66 20.51 19.37
C ARG A 347 -4.78 20.85 17.89
N TYR A 348 -5.02 22.12 17.58
CA TYR A 348 -5.05 22.61 16.21
C TYR A 348 -4.57 24.06 16.14
N GLY A 349 -4.01 24.44 15.00
CA GLY A 349 -3.49 25.78 14.72
C GLY A 349 -4.45 26.66 13.93
N ALA A 350 -3.91 27.72 13.34
CA ALA A 350 -4.70 28.62 12.48
C ALA A 350 -5.13 27.91 11.17
N ARG A 351 -6.34 28.22 10.70
CA ARG A 351 -6.89 27.66 9.47
C ARG A 351 -5.96 27.94 8.28
N ASN A 352 -5.83 26.98 7.36
CA ASN A 352 -5.01 27.07 6.14
C ASN A 352 -3.50 27.28 6.38
N THR A 353 -3.00 26.99 7.58
CA THR A 353 -1.56 27.00 7.89
C THR A 353 -1.10 25.60 8.27
N SER A 354 0.21 25.32 8.11
CA SER A 354 0.80 24.08 8.59
C SER A 354 0.74 24.03 10.12
N HIS A 355 0.28 22.90 10.66
CA HIS A 355 0.29 22.62 12.09
C HIS A 355 0.54 21.11 12.31
N VAL A 356 1.59 20.81 13.07
CA VAL A 356 2.06 19.44 13.30
C VAL A 356 2.22 19.20 14.79
N GLU A 357 1.67 18.09 15.28
CA GLU A 357 1.88 17.59 16.64
C GLU A 357 2.82 16.37 16.58
N ILE A 358 3.93 16.45 17.32
CA ILE A 358 4.93 15.38 17.44
C ILE A 358 4.92 14.93 18.91
N ASP A 359 4.54 13.69 19.17
CA ASP A 359 4.53 13.10 20.51
C ASP A 359 5.09 11.68 20.48
N GLY A 360 6.38 11.56 20.82
CA GLY A 360 7.11 10.31 20.72
C GLY A 360 7.19 9.82 19.28
N ARG A 361 6.55 8.68 18.99
CA ARG A 361 6.49 8.07 17.64
C ARG A 361 5.11 8.22 16.99
N LEU A 362 4.26 9.10 17.53
CA LEU A 362 3.03 9.57 16.92
C LEU A 362 3.27 10.97 16.34
N ILE A 363 3.11 11.13 15.02
CA ILE A 363 3.26 12.41 14.33
C ILE A 363 2.00 12.71 13.55
N THR A 364 1.35 13.85 13.79
CA THR A 364 0.10 14.18 13.10
C THR A 364 0.10 15.59 12.54
N GLY A 365 -0.54 15.77 11.38
CA GLY A 365 -0.70 17.06 10.71
C GLY A 365 -2.17 17.46 10.57
N MET A 366 -2.46 18.75 10.72
CA MET A 366 -3.83 19.25 10.74
C MET A 366 -4.53 19.21 9.37
N ASN A 367 -3.80 19.48 8.29
CA ASN A 367 -4.35 19.70 6.95
C ASN A 367 -3.30 19.42 5.87
N TRP A 368 -3.67 19.55 4.60
CA TRP A 368 -2.77 19.27 3.48
C TRP A 368 -1.51 20.15 3.43
N GLN A 369 -1.57 21.38 3.97
CA GLN A 369 -0.39 22.25 4.10
C GLN A 369 0.64 21.67 5.06
N SER A 370 0.19 20.84 6.01
CA SER A 370 1.03 20.19 7.02
C SER A 370 1.76 18.95 6.49
N THR A 371 1.38 18.41 5.32
CA THR A 371 1.86 17.10 4.85
C THR A 371 3.39 17.04 4.70
N ARG A 372 4.00 18.07 4.08
CA ARG A 372 5.46 18.10 3.93
C ARG A 372 6.17 18.15 5.29
N ASP A 373 5.61 18.89 6.24
CA ASP A 373 6.23 19.06 7.56
C ASP A 373 6.08 17.79 8.42
N VAL A 374 4.95 17.09 8.31
CA VAL A 374 4.79 15.74 8.87
C VAL A 374 5.86 14.79 8.31
N VAL A 375 6.03 14.75 6.98
CA VAL A 375 6.98 13.85 6.34
C VAL A 375 8.42 14.19 6.72
N LYS A 376 8.78 15.48 6.77
CA LYS A 376 10.09 15.94 7.24
C LYS A 376 10.34 15.56 8.70
N ALA A 377 9.34 15.66 9.57
CA ALA A 377 9.45 15.26 10.97
C ALA A 377 9.67 13.75 11.11
N ILE A 378 8.96 12.93 10.32
CA ILE A 378 9.18 11.49 10.23
C ILE A 378 10.62 11.22 9.83
N ILE A 379 11.08 11.77 8.69
CA ILE A 379 12.45 11.57 8.20
C ILE A 379 13.47 11.98 9.25
N ALA A 380 13.34 13.18 9.84
CA ALA A 380 14.27 13.66 10.86
C ALA A 380 14.39 12.70 12.07
N GLN A 381 13.27 12.11 12.50
CA GLN A 381 13.28 11.13 13.60
C GLN A 381 13.83 9.77 13.19
N LEU A 382 13.60 9.34 11.94
CA LEU A 382 14.13 8.06 11.41
C LEU A 382 15.63 8.13 11.12
N GLU A 383 16.16 9.32 10.82
CA GLU A 383 17.59 9.59 10.55
C GLU A 383 18.38 10.05 11.78
N ALA A 384 17.72 10.31 12.91
CA ALA A 384 18.41 10.68 14.14
C ALA A 384 19.36 9.55 14.58
N PRO A 385 20.63 9.84 14.92
CA PRO A 385 21.54 8.83 15.43
C PRO A 385 20.94 8.17 16.68
N GLY A 386 20.99 6.85 16.76
CA GLY A 386 20.53 6.13 17.95
C GLY A 386 21.33 6.54 19.20
N PRO A 387 20.80 6.28 20.41
CA PRO A 387 21.49 6.61 21.67
C PRO A 387 22.93 6.04 21.76
N ALA A 388 23.20 4.93 21.08
CA ALA A 388 24.50 4.27 21.03
C ALA A 388 25.54 4.93 20.08
N GLU A 389 25.09 5.72 19.10
CA GLU A 389 25.99 6.44 18.18
C GLU A 389 26.29 7.88 18.66
N ALA A 390 25.45 8.43 19.53
CA ALA A 390 25.67 9.74 20.14
C ALA A 390 26.83 9.71 21.16
N THR A 391 27.07 8.59 21.82
CA THR A 391 28.13 8.41 22.83
C THR A 391 29.53 8.28 22.21
N THR A 392 29.66 7.69 21.03
CA THR A 392 30.93 7.58 20.30
C THR A 392 31.38 8.88 19.64
N ARG A 393 30.46 9.79 19.31
CA ARG A 393 30.82 11.13 18.78
C ARG A 393 31.23 12.13 19.86
N ASN A 394 30.79 11.93 21.11
CA ASN A 394 31.15 12.80 22.23
C ASN A 394 32.46 12.40 22.93
N SER A 395 33.05 11.23 22.63
CA SER A 395 34.36 10.83 23.18
C SER A 395 35.56 11.20 22.29
N THR A 396 35.32 11.82 21.12
CA THR A 396 36.35 12.22 20.15
C THR A 396 36.47 13.74 19.97
N ARG A 397 36.02 14.54 20.95
CA ARG A 397 36.28 15.98 21.02
C ARG A 397 37.14 16.38 22.20
#